data_AF-A0A1I1PNW0-F1
#
_entry.id   AF-A0A1I1PNW0-F1
#
_cell.length_a   1.000
_cell.length_b   1.000
_cell.length_c   1.000
_cell.angle_alpha   90.00
_cell.angle_beta   90.00
_cell.angle_gamma   90.00
#
_symmetry.space_group_name_H-M   'P 1'
#
loop_
_entity.id
_entity.type
_entity.pdbx_description
1 polymer ?
#
loop_
_entity_poly.entity_id
_entity_poly.type
_entity_poly.pdbx_seq_one_letter_code
_entity_poly.pdbx_strand_id
1 'polypeptide(L)'
;MKMKKTIFMVLVCGLIASCSNDDDTTTTETEVASSSVIRITEVNTETDQVTLTNLGDETKNVGSYWLCLGPGTYVQVSDATSESTNLSLNQSVTLSYDINPTADGLSLFSENSFGSTDPDILIDYVQWGASNQARVDQAVTAGRWDNSNNIIEGSSPFSFNGTATNFGSTFWN
;
A
#
# COMPACT_ATOMS: atom_id res chain seq x y z
N MET A 1 -25.70 -41.78 6.56
CA MET A 1 -25.76 -41.90 8.02
C MET A 1 -26.18 -40.55 8.60
N LYS A 2 -27.27 -40.57 9.38
CA LYS A 2 -27.96 -39.55 10.19
C LYS A 2 -27.45 -38.09 10.24
N MET A 3 -28.36 -37.18 9.86
CA MET A 3 -28.49 -35.79 10.33
C MET A 3 -28.55 -35.71 11.86
N LYS A 4 -27.96 -34.69 12.48
CA LYS A 4 -28.42 -34.14 13.76
C LYS A 4 -28.16 -32.63 13.81
N LYS A 5 -29.25 -31.88 13.68
CA LYS A 5 -29.36 -30.45 14.02
C LYS A 5 -29.35 -30.32 15.54
N THR A 6 -28.60 -29.37 16.08
CA THR A 6 -28.73 -28.96 17.48
C THR A 6 -28.97 -27.47 17.53
N ILE A 7 -30.24 -27.14 17.79
CA ILE A 7 -30.74 -25.83 18.19
C ILE A 7 -30.36 -25.64 19.66
N PHE A 8 -29.78 -24.49 20.01
CA PHE A 8 -29.68 -24.06 21.40
C PHE A 8 -30.40 -22.71 21.54
N MET A 9 -31.64 -22.80 22.01
CA MET A 9 -32.48 -21.68 22.39
C MET A 9 -32.52 -21.69 23.92
N VAL A 10 -31.99 -20.65 24.56
CA VAL A 10 -32.17 -20.40 26.00
C VAL A 10 -32.92 -19.09 26.17
N LEU A 11 -33.96 -19.19 26.98
CA LEU A 11 -35.09 -18.30 27.13
C LEU A 11 -35.16 -17.85 28.60
N VAL A 12 -35.10 -16.52 28.82
CA VAL A 12 -35.93 -15.70 29.74
C VAL A 12 -35.52 -15.37 31.20
N CYS A 13 -35.68 -14.05 31.44
CA CYS A 13 -36.07 -13.22 32.60
C CYS A 13 -35.15 -12.96 33.81
N GLY A 14 -34.96 -11.66 34.03
CA GLY A 14 -34.86 -11.03 35.34
C GLY A 14 -34.89 -9.50 35.23
N LEU A 15 -36.08 -8.89 35.35
CA LEU A 15 -36.24 -7.45 35.62
C LEU A 15 -36.20 -7.24 37.14
N ILE A 16 -35.40 -6.31 37.64
CA ILE A 16 -35.81 -5.27 38.62
C ILE A 16 -34.78 -4.13 38.67
N ALA A 17 -35.30 -2.93 38.96
CA ALA A 17 -34.73 -1.62 38.78
C ALA A 17 -33.68 -1.20 39.84
N SER A 18 -32.77 -0.30 39.46
CA SER A 18 -32.48 0.92 40.23
C SER A 18 -31.77 1.94 39.34
N CYS A 19 -32.37 3.12 39.20
CA CYS A 19 -31.70 4.30 38.67
C CYS A 19 -30.64 4.75 39.68
N SER A 20 -29.40 4.93 39.21
CA SER A 20 -28.55 6.01 39.70
C SER A 20 -28.06 6.74 38.47
N ASN A 21 -28.45 8.00 38.35
CA ASN A 21 -27.80 8.95 37.46
C ASN A 21 -26.32 9.01 37.83
N ASP A 22 -25.47 8.45 36.99
CA ASP A 22 -24.15 9.05 36.76
C ASP A 22 -24.13 9.41 35.28
N ASP A 23 -24.03 10.71 35.04
CA ASP A 23 -23.85 11.34 33.75
C ASP A 23 -22.42 11.05 33.30
N ASP A 24 -22.12 9.78 33.02
CA ASP A 24 -20.86 9.40 32.41
C ASP A 24 -21.06 9.49 30.91
N THR A 25 -20.78 10.67 30.37
CA THR A 25 -20.50 10.84 28.95
C THR A 25 -19.28 9.98 28.64
N THR A 26 -19.52 8.69 28.39
CA THR A 26 -18.55 7.81 27.74
C THR A 26 -18.40 8.35 26.32
N THR A 27 -17.54 9.35 26.17
CA THR A 27 -16.95 9.73 24.90
C THR A 27 -16.38 8.42 24.36
N THR A 28 -17.10 7.84 23.40
CA THR A 28 -16.57 6.76 22.59
C THR A 28 -15.48 7.40 21.75
N GLU A 29 -14.30 7.58 22.34
CA GLU A 29 -13.09 7.88 21.61
C GLU A 29 -12.94 6.71 20.65
N THR A 30 -13.30 6.97 19.39
CA THR A 30 -12.96 6.08 18.30
C THR A 30 -11.44 6.04 18.30
N GLU A 31 -10.86 4.97 18.83
CA GLU A 31 -9.44 4.68 18.70
C GLU A 31 -9.16 4.65 17.20
N VAL A 32 -8.62 5.75 16.68
CA VAL A 32 -8.17 5.81 15.29
C VAL A 32 -6.96 4.90 15.26
N ALA A 33 -7.15 3.70 14.71
CA ALA A 33 -6.05 2.75 14.53
C ALA A 33 -4.97 3.44 13.69
N SER A 34 -3.83 3.70 14.32
CA SER A 34 -2.66 4.26 13.65
C SER A 34 -2.04 3.20 12.75
N SER A 35 -1.62 3.59 11.55
CA SER A 35 -0.96 2.70 10.59
C SER A 35 0.04 3.44 9.72
N SER A 36 1.12 2.78 9.34
CA SER A 36 2.02 3.28 8.29
C SER A 36 1.51 2.88 6.90
N VAL A 37 1.51 3.79 5.93
CA VAL A 37 1.08 3.52 4.55
C VAL A 37 2.12 4.06 3.59
N ILE A 38 3.01 3.18 3.10
CA ILE A 38 4.09 3.56 2.19
C ILE A 38 3.61 3.47 0.75
N ARG A 39 3.77 4.55 -0.01
CA ARG A 39 3.37 4.64 -1.42
C ARG A 39 4.52 5.10 -2.29
N ILE A 40 4.56 4.62 -3.53
CA ILE A 40 5.33 5.26 -4.60
C ILE A 40 4.55 6.52 -4.98
N THR A 41 5.19 7.68 -4.88
CA THR A 41 4.52 8.97 -5.11
C THR A 41 5.11 9.76 -6.26
N GLU A 42 6.32 9.43 -6.70
CA GLU A 42 6.90 9.98 -7.91
C GLU A 42 7.76 8.93 -8.62
N VAL A 43 7.71 8.91 -9.95
CA VAL A 43 8.66 8.21 -10.81
C VAL A 43 9.17 9.21 -11.84
N ASN A 44 10.45 9.58 -11.73
CA ASN A 44 11.13 10.43 -12.69
C ASN A 44 12.08 9.58 -13.53
N THR A 45 11.64 9.25 -14.74
CA THR A 45 12.40 8.44 -15.69
C THR A 45 13.47 9.23 -16.44
N GLU A 46 13.51 10.56 -16.31
CA GLU A 46 14.56 11.39 -16.91
C GLU A 46 15.81 11.44 -16.02
N THR A 47 15.63 11.23 -14.71
CA THR A 47 16.69 11.33 -13.70
C THR A 47 16.91 10.04 -12.91
N ASP A 48 16.28 8.94 -13.30
CA ASP A 48 16.38 7.62 -12.66
C ASP A 48 16.04 7.67 -11.16
N GLN A 49 14.93 8.35 -10.82
CA GLN A 49 14.51 8.59 -9.44
C GLN A 49 13.11 8.09 -9.15
N VAL A 50 12.94 7.53 -7.96
CA VAL A 50 11.67 7.10 -7.38
C VAL A 50 11.51 7.72 -6.01
N THR A 51 10.34 8.30 -5.74
CA THR A 51 10.02 8.81 -4.40
C THR A 51 9.05 7.88 -3.69
N LEU A 52 9.41 7.48 -2.46
CA LEU A 52 8.49 6.82 -1.55
C LEU A 52 8.03 7.81 -0.48
N THR A 53 6.73 7.82 -0.19
CA THR A 53 6.15 8.66 0.89
C THR A 53 5.37 7.80 1.86
N ASN A 54 5.49 8.09 3.15
CA ASN A 54 4.57 7.55 4.16
C ASN A 54 3.33 8.44 4.28
N LEU A 55 2.21 7.98 3.73
CA LEU A 55 0.90 8.63 3.83
C LEU A 55 0.09 8.16 5.05
N GLY A 56 0.66 7.28 5.89
CA GLY A 56 0.10 6.88 7.17
C GLY A 56 0.61 7.73 8.33
N ASP A 57 0.00 7.59 9.50
CA ASP A 57 0.29 8.39 10.70
C ASP A 57 1.36 7.77 11.62
N GLU A 58 1.72 6.50 11.43
CA GLU A 58 2.84 5.86 12.13
C GLU A 58 4.16 5.98 11.38
N THR A 59 5.26 6.16 12.12
CA THR A 59 6.60 6.14 11.54
C THR A 59 7.00 4.74 11.11
N LYS A 60 7.58 4.60 9.92
CA LYS A 60 7.99 3.32 9.35
C LYS A 60 9.38 3.37 8.75
N ASN A 61 10.21 2.40 9.14
CA ASN A 61 11.47 2.15 8.46
C ASN A 61 11.22 1.28 7.22
N VAL A 62 11.56 1.81 6.05
CA VAL A 62 11.41 1.14 4.74
C VAL A 62 12.73 0.62 4.18
N GLY A 63 13.85 0.74 4.90
CA GLY A 63 15.17 0.39 4.39
C GLY A 63 15.29 -1.05 3.91
N SER A 64 14.53 -1.98 4.49
CA SER A 64 14.53 -3.39 4.08
C SER A 64 13.64 -3.70 2.88
N TYR A 65 12.83 -2.74 2.41
CA TYR A 65 11.89 -2.91 1.29
C TYR A 65 12.67 -2.99 -0.02
N TRP A 66 12.01 -3.45 -1.07
CA TRP A 66 12.61 -3.71 -2.37
C TRP A 66 11.83 -3.04 -3.50
N LEU A 67 12.53 -2.32 -4.36
CA LEU A 67 12.02 -1.93 -5.67
C LEU A 67 12.28 -3.06 -6.67
N CYS A 68 11.35 -3.26 -7.60
CA CYS A 68 11.40 -4.33 -8.60
C CYS A 68 10.82 -3.82 -9.93
N LEU A 69 11.65 -3.82 -10.99
CA LEU A 69 11.21 -3.54 -12.37
C LEU A 69 10.86 -4.82 -13.15
N GLY A 70 11.09 -6.00 -12.55
CA GLY A 70 10.86 -7.28 -13.19
C GLY A 70 11.86 -8.37 -12.77
N PRO A 71 11.79 -9.55 -13.41
CA PRO A 71 12.71 -10.64 -13.08
C PRO A 71 14.18 -10.26 -13.26
N GLY A 72 14.93 -10.26 -12.15
CA GLY A 72 16.37 -9.98 -12.13
C GLY A 72 16.73 -8.50 -11.93
N THR A 73 15.74 -7.61 -11.86
CA THR A 73 15.93 -6.18 -11.60
C THR A 73 15.32 -5.85 -10.24
N TYR A 74 16.18 -5.84 -9.22
CA TYR A 74 15.78 -5.58 -7.83
C TYR A 74 16.81 -4.67 -7.16
N VAL A 75 16.34 -3.72 -6.34
CA VAL A 75 17.20 -2.92 -5.48
C VAL A 75 16.55 -2.74 -4.11
N GLN A 76 17.34 -2.89 -3.04
CA GLN A 76 16.88 -2.64 -1.69
C GLN A 76 16.86 -1.13 -1.43
N VAL A 77 15.85 -0.64 -0.73
CA VAL A 77 15.67 0.81 -0.46
C VAL A 77 16.90 1.40 0.23
N SER A 78 17.53 0.69 1.18
CA SER A 78 18.74 1.15 1.85
C SER A 78 19.96 1.30 0.92
N ASP A 79 19.97 0.62 -0.22
CA ASP A 79 21.09 0.65 -1.17
C ASP A 79 20.86 1.70 -2.27
N ALA A 80 19.61 2.13 -2.45
CA ALA A 80 19.20 3.11 -3.45
C ALA A 80 19.27 4.56 -2.98
N THR A 81 19.63 4.83 -1.72
CA THR A 81 19.66 6.19 -1.17
C THR A 81 20.69 6.34 -0.06
N SER A 82 21.07 7.60 0.20
CA SER A 82 21.86 8.00 1.37
C SER A 82 21.03 8.78 2.40
N GLU A 83 19.75 9.00 2.12
CA GLU A 83 18.80 9.66 3.00
C GLU A 83 18.30 8.71 4.11
N SER A 84 17.55 9.27 5.07
CA SER A 84 16.91 8.45 6.09
C SER A 84 15.78 7.61 5.48
N THR A 85 15.78 6.31 5.79
CA THR A 85 14.68 5.40 5.42
C THR A 85 13.62 5.27 6.50
N ASN A 86 13.72 6.02 7.59
CA ASN A 86 12.73 6.09 8.64
C ASN A 86 11.77 7.26 8.40
N LEU A 87 10.57 6.95 7.88
CA LEU A 87 9.62 7.94 7.38
C LEU A 87 8.48 8.13 8.38
N SER A 88 8.37 9.33 8.97
CA SER A 88 7.16 9.74 9.69
C SER A 88 6.04 10.14 8.72
N LEU A 89 4.87 10.53 9.24
CA LEU A 89 3.76 11.04 8.42
C LEU A 89 4.23 12.11 7.42
N ASN A 90 3.90 11.90 6.15
CA ASN A 90 4.23 12.72 4.99
C ASN A 90 5.74 12.94 4.74
N GLN A 91 6.62 12.20 5.43
CA GLN A 91 8.03 12.16 5.04
C GLN A 91 8.21 11.30 3.80
N SER A 92 9.16 11.71 2.98
CA SER A 92 9.53 11.01 1.76
C SER A 92 11.01 10.70 1.73
N VAL A 93 11.38 9.72 0.93
CA VAL A 93 12.76 9.40 0.59
C VAL A 93 12.89 9.24 -0.91
N THR A 94 13.93 9.82 -1.48
CA THR A 94 14.25 9.71 -2.90
C THR A 94 15.26 8.58 -3.10
N LEU A 95 14.99 7.72 -4.08
CA LEU A 95 15.74 6.51 -4.40
C LEU A 95 16.26 6.59 -5.83
N SER A 96 17.54 6.30 -6.03
CA SER A 96 18.13 6.14 -7.36
C SER A 96 17.89 4.73 -7.89
N TYR A 97 17.30 4.61 -9.07
CA TYR A 97 17.09 3.32 -9.73
C TYR A 97 17.07 3.49 -11.25
N ASP A 98 17.88 2.71 -11.97
CA ASP A 98 17.95 2.70 -13.44
C ASP A 98 16.63 2.21 -14.04
N ILE A 99 15.86 3.13 -14.62
CA ILE A 99 14.48 2.93 -15.04
C ILE A 99 14.36 3.17 -16.53
N ASN A 100 13.62 2.33 -17.25
CA ASN A 100 13.39 2.56 -18.67
C ASN A 100 12.46 3.76 -18.90
N PRO A 101 12.91 4.83 -19.58
CA PRO A 101 12.08 6.00 -19.83
C PRO A 101 10.98 5.77 -20.85
N THR A 102 11.04 4.69 -21.63
CA THR A 102 10.03 4.39 -22.64
C THR A 102 8.84 3.67 -22.05
N ALA A 103 9.08 2.60 -21.27
CA ALA A 103 8.02 1.79 -20.67
C ALA A 103 8.61 0.86 -19.62
N ASP A 104 7.96 0.76 -18.46
CA ASP A 104 8.33 -0.15 -17.39
C ASP A 104 7.18 -0.29 -16.37
N GLY A 105 7.28 -1.31 -15.51
CA GLY A 105 6.39 -1.53 -14.37
C GLY A 105 7.18 -1.65 -13.08
N LEU A 106 6.93 -0.77 -12.13
CA LEU A 106 7.64 -0.69 -10.87
C LEU A 106 6.78 -1.21 -9.72
N SER A 107 7.29 -2.21 -9.00
CA SER A 107 6.68 -2.76 -7.79
C SER A 107 7.49 -2.39 -6.56
N LEU A 108 6.80 -2.14 -5.45
CA LEU A 108 7.40 -2.03 -4.11
C LEU A 108 7.02 -3.25 -3.28
N PHE A 109 8.02 -3.97 -2.77
CA PHE A 109 7.81 -5.12 -1.87
C PHE A 109 8.36 -4.87 -0.47
N SER A 110 7.68 -5.35 0.57
CA SER A 110 8.15 -5.26 1.96
C SER A 110 9.27 -6.27 2.28
N GLU A 111 9.39 -7.34 1.48
CA GLU A 111 10.39 -8.40 1.61
C GLU A 111 10.79 -8.98 0.23
N ASN A 112 11.75 -9.91 0.21
CA ASN A 112 12.33 -10.47 -1.01
C ASN A 112 11.46 -11.57 -1.66
N SER A 113 10.16 -11.30 -1.83
CA SER A 113 9.16 -12.22 -2.40
C SER A 113 8.50 -11.62 -3.65
N PHE A 114 9.29 -11.49 -4.73
CA PHE A 114 8.93 -10.72 -5.93
C PHE A 114 7.83 -11.31 -6.82
N GLY A 115 7.32 -12.50 -6.50
CA GLY A 115 6.18 -13.11 -7.17
C GLY A 115 4.88 -13.03 -6.38
N SER A 116 4.90 -12.39 -5.21
CA SER A 116 3.77 -12.36 -4.30
C SER A 116 2.58 -11.60 -4.87
N THR A 117 1.38 -12.07 -4.53
CA THR A 117 0.10 -11.38 -4.74
C THR A 117 -0.53 -10.95 -3.41
N ASP A 118 0.21 -11.13 -2.31
CA ASP A 118 -0.22 -10.70 -0.99
C ASP A 118 -0.08 -9.18 -0.88
N PRO A 119 -1.15 -8.42 -0.58
CA PRO A 119 -1.10 -6.98 -0.39
C PRO A 119 -0.15 -6.51 0.73
N ASP A 120 0.18 -7.36 1.71
CA ASP A 120 1.13 -7.01 2.78
C ASP A 120 2.59 -7.19 2.35
N ILE A 121 2.81 -7.92 1.24
CA ILE A 121 4.13 -8.13 0.63
C ILE A 121 4.31 -7.20 -0.56
N LEU A 122 3.38 -7.20 -1.52
CA LEU A 122 3.34 -6.26 -2.64
C LEU A 122 2.61 -5.00 -2.17
N ILE A 123 3.40 -4.00 -1.78
CA ILE A 123 2.92 -2.80 -1.10
C ILE A 123 2.31 -1.81 -2.07
N ASP A 124 2.95 -1.60 -3.22
CA ASP A 124 2.49 -0.65 -4.23
C ASP A 124 2.97 -1.04 -5.63
N TYR A 125 2.32 -0.48 -6.64
CA TYR A 125 2.64 -0.73 -8.03
C TYR A 125 2.31 0.47 -8.92
N VAL A 126 3.11 0.65 -9.95
CA VAL A 126 2.85 1.62 -11.02
C VAL A 126 3.41 1.14 -12.35
N GLN A 127 2.77 1.45 -13.48
CA GLN A 127 3.31 1.21 -14.81
C GLN A 127 3.03 2.37 -15.77
N TRP A 128 3.94 2.57 -16.73
CA TRP A 128 3.85 3.62 -17.74
C TRP A 128 4.32 3.13 -19.11
N GLY A 129 3.99 3.89 -20.15
CA GLY A 129 4.53 3.72 -21.51
C GLY A 129 3.95 2.55 -22.31
N ALA A 130 3.71 1.40 -21.68
CA ALA A 130 2.99 0.28 -22.27
C ALA A 130 2.28 -0.56 -21.20
N SER A 131 1.18 -1.19 -21.58
CA SER A 131 0.42 -2.13 -20.74
C SER A 131 1.15 -3.44 -20.50
N ASN A 132 0.64 -4.26 -19.57
CA ASN A 132 1.11 -5.62 -19.34
C ASN A 132 2.60 -5.70 -18.94
N GLN A 133 3.05 -4.72 -18.15
CA GLN A 133 4.42 -4.70 -17.65
C GLN A 133 4.66 -5.82 -16.64
N ALA A 134 5.93 -6.05 -16.33
CA ALA A 134 6.31 -7.00 -15.31
C ALA A 134 5.53 -6.73 -14.01
N ARG A 135 5.05 -7.82 -13.40
CA ARG A 135 4.31 -7.85 -12.13
C ARG A 135 2.92 -7.22 -12.13
N VAL A 136 2.40 -6.73 -13.26
CA VAL A 136 1.07 -6.09 -13.25
C VAL A 136 -0.05 -7.06 -12.85
N ASP A 137 0.02 -8.33 -13.26
CA ASP A 137 -1.00 -9.32 -12.90
C ASP A 137 -0.99 -9.59 -11.38
N GLN A 138 0.20 -9.58 -10.78
CA GLN A 138 0.35 -9.69 -9.33
C GLN A 138 -0.23 -8.46 -8.63
N ALA A 139 0.06 -7.27 -9.14
CA ALA A 139 -0.45 -6.02 -8.59
C ALA A 139 -1.97 -5.89 -8.67
N VAL A 140 -2.56 -6.29 -9.80
CA VAL A 140 -4.02 -6.35 -9.96
C VAL A 140 -4.62 -7.35 -8.97
N THR A 141 -4.01 -8.54 -8.83
CA THR A 141 -4.48 -9.56 -7.86
C THR A 141 -4.38 -9.06 -6.41
N ALA A 142 -3.32 -8.33 -6.07
CA ALA A 142 -3.10 -7.74 -4.75
C ALA A 142 -3.95 -6.47 -4.50
N GLY A 143 -4.69 -5.98 -5.49
CA GLY A 143 -5.43 -4.71 -5.40
C GLY A 143 -4.52 -3.47 -5.30
N ARG A 144 -3.29 -3.57 -5.82
CA ARG A 144 -2.31 -2.46 -5.91
C ARG A 144 -2.31 -1.76 -7.27
N TRP A 145 -3.03 -2.32 -8.25
CA TRP A 145 -3.26 -1.71 -9.55
C TRP A 145 -4.69 -2.00 -10.03
N ASP A 146 -5.23 -1.13 -10.87
CA ASP A 146 -6.63 -1.15 -11.32
C ASP A 146 -6.88 -2.14 -12.47
N ASN A 147 -6.01 -2.18 -13.47
CA ASN A 147 -6.12 -3.11 -14.60
C ASN A 147 -4.76 -3.31 -15.28
N SER A 148 -4.48 -4.52 -15.76
CA SER A 148 -3.22 -4.81 -16.46
C SER A 148 -3.02 -4.01 -17.74
N ASN A 149 -4.11 -3.55 -18.36
CA ASN A 149 -4.09 -2.75 -19.57
C ASN A 149 -3.94 -1.24 -19.32
N ASN A 150 -4.13 -0.78 -18.09
CA ASN A 150 -4.11 0.65 -17.78
C ASN A 150 -2.69 1.10 -17.45
N ILE A 151 -2.25 2.20 -18.05
CA ILE A 151 -0.96 2.85 -17.78
C ILE A 151 -1.18 4.23 -17.21
N ILE A 152 -0.14 4.81 -16.59
CA ILE A 152 -0.13 6.26 -16.42
C ILE A 152 -0.07 6.91 -17.80
N GLU A 153 -0.99 7.83 -18.05
CA GLU A 153 -1.01 8.66 -19.25
C GLU A 153 -0.11 9.89 -19.05
N GLY A 154 0.51 10.39 -20.12
CA GLY A 154 1.37 11.58 -20.05
C GLY A 154 2.85 11.24 -20.15
N SER A 155 3.69 12.06 -19.52
CA SER A 155 5.15 11.97 -19.60
C SER A 155 5.78 12.21 -18.23
N SER A 156 6.92 11.55 -17.99
CA SER A 156 7.75 11.76 -16.80
C SER A 156 8.03 13.26 -16.54
N PRO A 157 8.14 13.69 -15.27
CA PRO A 157 7.94 12.90 -14.05
C PRO A 157 6.46 12.56 -13.83
N PHE A 158 6.21 11.31 -13.44
CA PHE A 158 4.88 10.85 -13.07
C PHE A 158 4.66 11.08 -11.58
N SER A 159 3.57 11.77 -11.21
CA SER A 159 3.30 12.12 -9.82
C SER A 159 1.95 11.57 -9.35
N PHE A 160 1.95 10.91 -8.20
CA PHE A 160 0.74 10.42 -7.56
C PHE A 160 -0.05 11.58 -6.94
N ASN A 161 -1.33 11.69 -7.27
CA ASN A 161 -2.24 12.71 -6.75
C ASN A 161 -3.42 12.13 -5.95
N GLY A 162 -3.33 10.86 -5.55
CA GLY A 162 -4.31 10.19 -4.71
C GLY A 162 -4.05 10.35 -3.20
N THR A 163 -4.78 9.57 -2.42
CA THR A 163 -4.62 9.42 -0.97
C THR A 163 -4.04 8.05 -0.60
N ALA A 164 -3.76 7.81 0.69
CA ALA A 164 -3.21 6.57 1.21
C ALA A 164 -3.91 5.29 0.70
N THR A 165 -5.22 5.34 0.45
CA THR A 165 -6.05 4.18 0.06
C THR A 165 -6.27 4.05 -1.46
N ASN A 166 -5.80 5.00 -2.27
CA ASN A 166 -6.07 5.00 -3.71
C ASN A 166 -5.00 4.25 -4.50
N PHE A 167 -5.39 3.33 -5.37
CA PHE A 167 -4.48 2.60 -6.27
C PHE A 167 -4.95 2.71 -7.72
N GLY A 168 -4.03 2.52 -8.66
CA GLY A 168 -4.35 2.48 -10.09
C GLY A 168 -4.03 3.77 -10.85
N SER A 169 -4.06 3.64 -12.18
CA SER A 169 -3.62 4.64 -13.15
C SER A 169 -4.25 6.02 -13.01
N THR A 170 -5.52 6.11 -12.61
CA THR A 170 -6.29 7.37 -12.55
C THR A 170 -5.85 8.34 -11.45
N PHE A 171 -4.95 7.91 -10.57
CA PHE A 171 -4.40 8.71 -9.47
C PHE A 171 -2.98 9.19 -9.76
N TRP A 172 -2.61 9.26 -11.04
CA TRP A 172 -1.32 9.73 -11.51
C TRP A 172 -1.50 10.77 -12.61
N ASN A 173 -0.57 11.73 -12.70
CA ASN A 173 -0.42 12.67 -13.81
C ASN A 173 1.00 12.68 -14.34
#